data_AF-B7B997-F1
#
_entry.id   AF-B7B997-F1
#
_cell.length_a   1.000
_cell.length_b   1.000
_cell.length_c   1.000
_cell.angle_alpha   90.00
_cell.angle_beta   90.00
_cell.angle_gamma   90.00
#
_symmetry.space_group_name_H-M   'P 1'
#
loop_
_entity.id
_entity.type
_entity.pdbx_description
1 polymer ?
#
loop_
_entity_poly.entity_id
_entity_poly.type
_entity_poly.pdbx_seq_one_letter_code
_entity_poly.pdbx_strand_id
1 'polypeptide(L)'
;MPFHPNGILFQSFDESGEELDNWTIYSIGGGTLANETYNELTQGQVYEMHTIKDIQAWCEKTGHSYWEYVEQCEGPQIWDYLTEVWEVMQQAVRNGLEAEGILPGGLGIRRKASDYMIRAKGYGSSIKSRGMVYAYALAVSEENACGGKIVTAPTCGSCGVMPAVLYHLKESRDFRDSRILRALATAGLFGNVVRTNASVSGAEVGCQGEVGVACAMAAAAASQLFGGTPAQIEYAAEMGLEHHLGLTCDPVCGLVQIPCIERNAFAAARALDANTFSNFSDGKHRVSFDQVVEVMRQTGNDLPSLYKETSEGGLAKNMEQK
;
A
#
# COMPACT_ATOMS: atom_id res chain seq x y z
N MET A 1 -6.11 -2.08 24.99
CA MET A 1 -6.48 -3.47 25.36
C MET A 1 -5.26 -4.38 25.16
N PRO A 2 -5.15 -5.55 25.81
CA PRO A 2 -3.88 -6.30 25.88
C PRO A 2 -3.39 -6.96 24.58
N PHE A 3 -4.27 -7.26 23.62
CA PHE A 3 -3.91 -7.99 22.39
C PHE A 3 -3.34 -7.10 21.28
N HIS A 4 -4.01 -5.98 20.97
CA HIS A 4 -3.60 -5.01 19.95
C HIS A 4 -4.13 -3.61 20.35
N PRO A 5 -3.46 -2.49 19.99
CA PRO A 5 -3.91 -1.15 20.33
C PRO A 5 -5.33 -0.82 19.83
N ASN A 6 -5.68 -1.29 18.63
CA ASN A 6 -6.98 -1.03 17.99
C ASN A 6 -8.02 -2.11 18.35
N GLY A 7 -8.56 -2.04 19.57
CA GLY A 7 -9.58 -2.98 20.08
C GLY A 7 -10.94 -2.31 20.33
N ILE A 8 -12.02 -2.99 19.98
CA ILE A 8 -13.40 -2.60 20.27
C ILE A 8 -14.07 -3.72 21.06
N LEU A 9 -14.85 -3.34 22.06
CA LEU A 9 -15.74 -4.22 22.82
C LEU A 9 -17.18 -3.92 22.40
N PHE A 10 -17.86 -4.90 21.83
CA PHE A 10 -19.30 -4.87 21.61
C PHE A 10 -19.99 -5.52 22.79
N GLN A 11 -21.00 -4.86 23.36
CA GLN A 11 -21.83 -5.40 24.43
C GLN A 11 -23.30 -5.26 24.07
N SER A 12 -24.08 -6.29 24.39
CA SER A 12 -25.53 -6.26 24.28
C SER A 12 -26.16 -6.40 25.66
N PHE A 13 -27.27 -5.72 25.87
CA PHE A 13 -27.99 -5.68 27.15
C PHE A 13 -29.46 -5.97 26.91
N ASP A 14 -30.11 -6.58 27.89
CA ASP A 14 -31.56 -6.74 27.88
C ASP A 14 -32.30 -5.47 28.33
N GLU A 15 -33.62 -5.52 28.38
CA GLU A 15 -34.46 -4.40 28.83
C GLU A 15 -34.24 -4.02 30.30
N SER A 16 -33.68 -4.93 31.11
CA SER A 16 -33.37 -4.71 32.52
C SER A 16 -31.97 -4.11 32.74
N GLY A 17 -31.15 -4.06 31.69
CA GLY A 17 -29.76 -3.62 31.72
C GLY A 17 -28.77 -4.73 32.10
N GLU A 18 -29.20 -5.99 32.10
CA GLU A 18 -28.32 -7.14 32.28
C GLU A 18 -27.57 -7.43 30.97
N GLU A 19 -26.27 -7.68 31.05
CA GLU A 19 -25.44 -7.99 29.87
C GLU A 19 -25.82 -9.37 29.32
N LEU A 20 -26.20 -9.41 28.04
CA LEU A 20 -26.59 -10.63 27.33
C LEU A 20 -25.39 -11.31 26.68
N ASP A 21 -24.52 -10.53 26.05
CA ASP A 21 -23.35 -11.02 25.33
C ASP A 21 -22.33 -9.91 25.18
N ASN A 22 -21.06 -10.30 25.05
CA ASN A 22 -19.98 -9.39 24.71
C ASN A 22 -19.01 -10.01 23.72
N TRP A 23 -18.47 -9.17 22.85
CA TRP A 23 -17.51 -9.58 21.84
C TRP A 23 -16.39 -8.55 21.74
N THR A 24 -15.19 -8.97 22.14
CA THR A 24 -13.97 -8.19 21.93
C THR A 24 -13.34 -8.59 20.60
N ILE A 25 -13.09 -7.59 19.74
CA ILE A 25 -12.44 -7.78 18.45
C ILE A 25 -11.43 -6.67 18.19
N TYR A 26 -10.36 -7.00 17.48
CA TYR A 26 -9.27 -6.08 17.18
C TYR A 26 -9.08 -5.94 15.67
N SER A 27 -8.81 -4.73 15.22
CA SER A 27 -8.40 -4.45 13.83
C SER A 27 -6.88 -4.41 13.75
N ILE A 28 -6.28 -5.45 13.18
CA ILE A 28 -4.82 -5.66 13.15
C ILE A 28 -4.16 -5.15 11.85
N GLY A 29 -4.85 -4.31 11.09
CA GLY A 29 -4.34 -3.67 9.86
C GLY A 29 -4.94 -4.26 8.58
N GLY A 30 -4.99 -3.44 7.52
CA GLY A 30 -5.55 -3.84 6.22
C GLY A 30 -7.03 -4.27 6.24
N GLY A 31 -7.77 -3.90 7.30
CA GLY A 31 -9.17 -4.32 7.52
C GLY A 31 -9.34 -5.70 8.16
N THR A 32 -8.25 -6.35 8.57
CA THR A 32 -8.26 -7.72 9.14
C THR A 32 -8.68 -7.71 10.60
N LEU A 33 -9.52 -8.67 10.98
CA LEU A 33 -10.00 -8.83 12.35
C LEU A 33 -9.35 -10.03 13.07
N ALA A 34 -9.01 -9.85 14.33
CA ALA A 34 -8.48 -10.91 15.20
C ALA A 34 -8.83 -10.69 16.67
N ASN A 35 -8.81 -11.76 17.46
CA ASN A 35 -8.83 -11.77 18.92
C ASN A 35 -8.08 -13.03 19.43
N GLU A 36 -8.20 -13.36 20.72
CA GLU A 36 -7.46 -14.48 21.32
C GLU A 36 -7.83 -15.87 20.75
N THR A 37 -9.03 -16.02 20.17
CA THR A 37 -9.55 -17.29 19.67
C THR A 37 -9.82 -17.31 18.17
N TYR A 38 -9.82 -16.14 17.52
CA TYR A 38 -10.11 -15.95 16.10
C TYR A 38 -9.00 -15.12 15.45
N ASN A 39 -8.50 -15.58 14.31
CA ASN A 39 -7.59 -14.80 13.49
C ASN A 39 -7.93 -15.03 12.02
N GLU A 40 -8.39 -13.98 11.34
CA GLU A 40 -8.74 -14.04 9.93
C GLU A 40 -7.52 -14.36 9.04
N LEU A 41 -6.29 -14.06 9.49
CA LEU A 41 -5.04 -14.36 8.76
C LEU A 41 -4.75 -15.86 8.65
N THR A 42 -5.21 -16.67 9.60
CA THR A 42 -4.85 -18.09 9.66
C THR A 42 -5.89 -18.98 8.99
N GLN A 43 -6.96 -18.39 8.44
CA GLN A 43 -8.00 -19.13 7.72
C GLN A 43 -7.61 -19.31 6.25
N GLY A 44 -7.17 -20.52 5.90
CA GLY A 44 -6.87 -20.90 4.51
C GLY A 44 -5.49 -20.43 4.05
N GLN A 45 -4.46 -21.25 4.25
CA GLN A 45 -3.15 -20.99 3.64
C GLN A 45 -3.21 -21.25 2.13
N VAL A 46 -3.21 -20.17 1.35
CA VAL A 46 -3.19 -20.22 -0.12
C VAL A 46 -1.76 -20.41 -0.66
N TYR A 47 -0.77 -19.80 -0.01
CA TYR A 47 0.63 -19.81 -0.45
C TYR A 47 1.48 -20.69 0.46
N GLU A 48 2.20 -21.65 -0.13
CA GLU A 48 3.11 -22.54 0.60
C GLU A 48 4.48 -21.88 0.89
N MET A 49 4.94 -20.99 0.01
CA MET A 49 6.20 -20.26 0.17
C MET A 49 5.94 -18.90 0.79
N HIS A 50 6.68 -18.59 1.86
CA HIS A 50 6.46 -17.39 2.65
C HIS A 50 7.56 -16.33 2.49
N THR A 51 8.61 -16.60 1.70
CA THR A 51 9.69 -15.63 1.45
C THR A 51 9.81 -15.37 -0.05
N ILE A 52 10.19 -14.14 -0.42
CA ILE A 52 10.45 -13.84 -1.84
C ILE A 52 11.65 -14.63 -2.34
N LYS A 53 12.66 -14.88 -1.49
CA LYS A 53 13.78 -15.76 -1.82
C LYS A 53 13.36 -17.15 -2.28
N ASP A 54 12.44 -17.81 -1.57
CA ASP A 54 11.99 -19.15 -1.94
C ASP A 54 11.18 -19.12 -3.25
N ILE A 55 10.32 -18.11 -3.41
CA ILE A 55 9.52 -17.92 -4.62
C ILE A 55 10.42 -17.59 -5.82
N GLN A 56 11.46 -16.79 -5.64
CA GLN A 56 12.44 -16.47 -6.67
C GLN A 56 13.21 -17.72 -7.10
N ALA A 57 13.64 -18.55 -6.15
CA ALA A 57 14.29 -19.82 -6.46
C ALA A 57 13.37 -20.76 -7.26
N TRP A 58 12.07 -20.74 -6.97
CA TRP A 58 11.06 -21.45 -7.77
C TRP A 58 10.93 -20.87 -9.20
N CYS A 59 10.91 -19.54 -9.35
CA CYS A 59 10.88 -18.87 -10.66
C CYS A 59 12.09 -19.28 -11.50
N GLU A 60 13.30 -19.22 -10.92
CA GLU A 60 14.56 -19.59 -11.58
C GLU A 60 14.60 -21.06 -11.98
N LYS A 61 14.08 -21.96 -11.12
CA LYS A 61 14.04 -23.41 -11.38
C LYS A 61 13.05 -23.79 -12.48
N THR A 62 11.91 -23.11 -12.56
CA THR A 62 10.80 -23.49 -13.44
C THR A 62 10.70 -22.67 -14.72
N GLY A 63 11.36 -21.51 -14.77
CA GLY A 63 11.25 -20.55 -15.87
C GLY A 63 10.00 -19.66 -15.81
N HIS A 64 9.18 -19.79 -14.77
CA HIS A 64 8.02 -18.93 -14.53
C HIS A 64 8.43 -17.61 -13.83
N SER A 65 7.49 -16.69 -13.76
CA SER A 65 7.55 -15.41 -13.04
C SER A 65 6.62 -15.41 -11.83
N TYR A 66 6.68 -14.36 -11.00
CA TYR A 66 5.92 -14.24 -9.76
C TYR A 66 4.40 -14.34 -9.95
N TRP A 67 3.84 -13.73 -11.00
CA TRP A 67 2.40 -13.77 -11.25
C TRP A 67 1.89 -15.17 -11.64
N GLU A 68 2.75 -16.01 -12.23
CA GLU A 68 2.40 -17.40 -12.56
C GLU A 68 2.36 -18.25 -11.30
N TYR A 69 3.21 -17.96 -10.30
CA TYR A 69 3.09 -18.56 -8.98
C TYR A 69 1.75 -18.21 -8.32
N VAL A 70 1.32 -16.96 -8.42
CA VAL A 70 0.01 -16.51 -7.91
C VAL A 70 -1.12 -17.28 -8.58
N GLU A 71 -1.12 -17.39 -9.91
CA GLU A 71 -2.15 -18.15 -10.64
C GLU A 71 -2.14 -19.64 -10.26
N GLN A 72 -0.97 -20.23 -10.02
CA GLN A 72 -0.87 -21.62 -9.58
C GLN A 72 -1.48 -21.85 -8.19
N CYS A 73 -1.36 -20.88 -7.28
CA CYS A 73 -1.89 -20.97 -5.91
C CYS A 73 -3.38 -20.59 -5.80
N GLU A 74 -3.77 -19.48 -6.42
CA GLU A 74 -5.13 -18.89 -6.31
C GLU A 74 -6.11 -19.48 -7.34
N GLY A 75 -5.60 -20.05 -8.44
CA GLY A 75 -6.40 -20.49 -9.57
C GLY A 75 -6.91 -19.34 -10.46
N PRO A 76 -7.61 -19.64 -11.57
CA PRO A 76 -7.99 -18.64 -12.57
C PRO A 76 -8.99 -17.58 -12.09
N GLN A 77 -9.67 -17.81 -10.97
CA GLN A 77 -10.67 -16.91 -10.39
C GLN A 77 -10.04 -15.62 -9.86
N ILE A 78 -8.73 -15.63 -9.58
CA ILE A 78 -7.98 -14.44 -9.18
C ILE A 78 -8.09 -13.32 -10.22
N TRP A 79 -8.21 -13.67 -11.51
CA TRP A 79 -8.23 -12.70 -12.59
C TRP A 79 -9.52 -11.87 -12.62
N ASP A 80 -10.66 -12.47 -12.26
CA ASP A 80 -11.94 -11.76 -12.16
C ASP A 80 -11.89 -10.75 -11.01
N TYR A 81 -11.35 -11.17 -9.85
CA TYR A 81 -11.14 -10.29 -8.71
C TYR A 81 -10.17 -9.15 -9.00
N LEU A 82 -9.01 -9.45 -9.63
CA LEU A 82 -8.04 -8.42 -10.00
C LEU A 82 -8.58 -7.46 -11.07
N THR A 83 -9.51 -7.92 -11.91
CA THR A 83 -10.23 -7.06 -12.85
C THR A 83 -11.10 -6.05 -12.10
N GLU A 84 -11.90 -6.50 -11.13
CA GLU A 84 -12.70 -5.59 -10.30
C GLU A 84 -11.80 -4.59 -9.55
N VAL A 85 -10.71 -5.07 -8.92
CA VAL A 85 -9.72 -4.23 -8.25
C VAL A 85 -9.20 -3.15 -9.20
N TRP A 86 -8.83 -3.53 -10.43
CA TRP A 86 -8.30 -2.58 -11.41
C TRP A 86 -9.34 -1.57 -11.88
N GLU A 87 -10.58 -1.98 -12.08
CA GLU A 87 -11.69 -1.09 -12.43
C GLU A 87 -11.94 -0.05 -11.33
N VAL A 88 -11.99 -0.47 -10.06
CA VAL A 88 -12.17 0.44 -8.93
C VAL A 88 -10.98 1.40 -8.80
N MET A 89 -9.75 0.91 -8.97
CA MET A 89 -8.54 1.75 -8.99
C MET A 89 -8.61 2.84 -10.06
N GLN A 90 -8.97 2.49 -11.30
CA GLN A 90 -9.14 3.46 -12.38
C GLN A 90 -10.23 4.48 -12.07
N GLN A 91 -11.37 4.01 -11.53
CA GLN A 91 -12.49 4.89 -11.21
C GLN A 91 -12.13 5.89 -10.10
N ALA A 92 -11.39 5.46 -9.07
CA ALA A 92 -10.92 6.34 -8.01
C ALA A 92 -9.98 7.45 -8.54
N VAL A 93 -9.09 7.12 -9.48
CA VAL A 93 -8.23 8.13 -10.14
C VAL A 93 -9.10 9.15 -10.90
N ARG A 94 -10.06 8.69 -11.70
CA ARG A 94 -10.93 9.58 -12.48
C ARG A 94 -11.78 10.49 -11.58
N ASN A 95 -12.44 9.92 -10.58
CA ASN A 95 -13.25 10.66 -9.62
C ASN A 95 -12.43 11.75 -8.93
N GLY A 96 -11.24 11.40 -8.41
CA GLY A 96 -10.39 12.36 -7.71
C GLY A 96 -9.83 13.47 -8.61
N LEU A 97 -9.60 13.21 -9.90
CA LEU A 97 -9.17 14.22 -10.86
C LEU A 97 -10.29 15.20 -11.25
N GLU A 98 -11.55 14.78 -11.15
CA GLU A 98 -12.73 15.61 -11.46
C GLU A 98 -13.28 16.34 -10.22
N ALA A 99 -13.00 15.83 -9.03
CA ALA A 99 -13.51 16.38 -7.78
C ALA A 99 -12.80 17.68 -7.36
N GLU A 100 -13.61 18.64 -6.90
CA GLU A 100 -13.16 19.88 -6.29
C GLU A 100 -13.70 20.00 -4.85
N GLY A 101 -13.18 20.96 -4.09
CA GLY A 101 -13.68 21.29 -2.75
C GLY A 101 -12.65 21.13 -1.64
N ILE A 102 -13.15 21.09 -0.40
CA ILE A 102 -12.36 21.02 0.83
C ILE A 102 -12.56 19.62 1.44
N LEU A 103 -11.46 18.99 1.87
CA LEU A 103 -11.50 17.71 2.55
C LEU A 103 -12.21 17.85 3.92
N PRO A 104 -13.00 16.85 4.34
CA PRO A 104 -13.64 16.86 5.65
C PRO A 104 -12.61 16.78 6.79
N GLY A 105 -13.03 16.90 8.05
CA GLY A 105 -12.12 16.76 9.21
C GLY A 105 -11.51 18.07 9.74
N GLY A 106 -11.89 19.23 9.19
CA GLY A 106 -11.63 20.53 9.83
C GLY A 106 -10.25 21.13 9.59
N LEU A 107 -9.37 20.48 8.80
CA LEU A 107 -8.03 21.03 8.49
C LEU A 107 -8.04 22.11 7.39
N GLY A 108 -9.19 22.36 6.73
CA GLY A 108 -9.31 23.36 5.66
C GLY A 108 -8.48 23.03 4.40
N ILE A 109 -8.14 21.76 4.19
CA ILE A 109 -7.30 21.32 3.06
C ILE A 109 -8.14 21.26 1.79
N ARG A 110 -7.76 22.02 0.77
CA ARG A 110 -8.36 21.94 -0.57
C ARG A 110 -7.83 20.72 -1.31
N ARG A 111 -8.71 20.07 -2.10
CA ARG A 111 -8.35 19.09 -3.14
C ARG A 111 -7.45 19.74 -4.19
N LYS A 112 -6.39 19.04 -4.62
CA LYS A 112 -5.32 19.56 -5.48
C LYS A 112 -5.05 18.68 -6.69
N ALA A 113 -5.62 17.48 -6.78
CA ALA A 113 -5.32 16.54 -7.86
C ALA A 113 -5.54 17.15 -9.26
N SER A 114 -6.67 17.82 -9.48
CA SER A 114 -7.01 18.50 -10.74
C SER A 114 -6.00 19.61 -11.11
N ASP A 115 -5.66 20.47 -10.13
CA ASP A 115 -4.66 21.53 -10.28
C ASP A 115 -3.29 20.97 -10.65
N TYR A 116 -2.87 19.87 -10.00
CA TYR A 116 -1.60 19.21 -10.28
C TYR A 116 -1.58 18.65 -11.71
N MET A 117 -2.67 18.02 -12.16
CA MET A 117 -2.80 17.53 -13.54
C MET A 117 -2.67 18.67 -14.56
N ILE A 118 -3.39 19.78 -14.35
CA ILE A 118 -3.38 20.93 -15.26
C ILE A 118 -1.97 21.51 -15.34
N ARG A 119 -1.31 21.73 -14.19
CA ARG A 119 0.06 22.25 -14.13
C ARG A 119 1.05 21.29 -14.79
N ALA A 120 0.94 19.98 -14.55
CA ALA A 120 1.81 18.97 -15.15
C ALA A 120 1.76 19.01 -16.68
N LYS A 121 0.57 19.20 -17.27
CA LYS A 121 0.38 19.32 -18.73
C LYS A 121 1.10 20.53 -19.34
N GLY A 122 1.41 21.56 -18.55
CA GLY A 122 2.16 22.74 -19.00
C GLY A 122 3.67 22.55 -19.08
N TYR A 123 4.23 21.45 -18.55
CA TYR A 123 5.66 21.17 -18.59
C TYR A 123 6.06 20.26 -19.77
N GLY A 124 7.36 20.21 -20.07
CA GLY A 124 7.94 19.25 -21.01
C GLY A 124 7.80 17.79 -20.54
N SER A 125 8.04 16.83 -21.45
CA SER A 125 7.67 15.41 -21.29
C SER A 125 8.09 14.77 -19.97
N SER A 126 9.35 14.93 -19.54
CA SER A 126 9.87 14.31 -18.30
C SER A 126 9.15 14.83 -17.05
N ILE A 127 9.06 16.16 -16.89
CA ILE A 127 8.40 16.80 -15.76
C ILE A 127 6.89 16.53 -15.80
N LYS A 128 6.28 16.57 -17.00
CA LYS A 128 4.88 16.19 -17.21
C LYS A 128 4.62 14.78 -16.70
N SER A 129 5.46 13.80 -17.07
CA SER A 129 5.31 12.40 -16.64
C SER A 129 5.23 12.29 -15.12
N ARG A 130 6.21 12.90 -14.42
CA ARG A 130 6.27 12.90 -12.95
C ARG A 130 5.10 13.65 -12.31
N GLY A 131 4.72 14.80 -12.88
CA GLY A 131 3.57 15.58 -12.40
C GLY A 131 2.23 14.84 -12.55
N MET A 132 2.05 14.04 -13.61
CA MET A 132 0.86 13.20 -13.76
C MET A 132 0.80 12.09 -12.70
N VAL A 133 1.93 11.46 -12.36
CA VAL A 133 1.99 10.47 -11.27
C VAL A 133 1.56 11.10 -9.94
N TYR A 134 2.04 12.31 -9.64
CA TYR A 134 1.61 13.05 -8.46
C TYR A 134 0.11 13.33 -8.49
N ALA A 135 -0.42 13.82 -9.62
CA ALA A 135 -1.85 14.08 -9.75
C ALA A 135 -2.71 12.84 -9.51
N TYR A 136 -2.30 11.68 -10.03
CA TYR A 136 -3.03 10.42 -9.84
C TYR A 136 -2.99 9.90 -8.41
N ALA A 137 -1.84 10.00 -7.73
CA ALA A 137 -1.72 9.61 -6.33
C ALA A 137 -2.56 10.52 -5.43
N LEU A 138 -2.50 11.84 -5.66
CA LEU A 138 -3.33 12.80 -4.96
C LEU A 138 -4.82 12.53 -5.18
N ALA A 139 -5.24 12.24 -6.43
CA ALA A 139 -6.63 11.97 -6.77
C ALA A 139 -7.21 10.85 -5.89
N VAL A 140 -6.52 9.72 -5.82
CA VAL A 140 -7.01 8.56 -5.05
C VAL A 140 -6.93 8.81 -3.54
N SER A 141 -5.86 9.44 -3.05
CA SER A 141 -5.75 9.76 -1.61
C SER A 141 -6.78 10.80 -1.15
N GLU A 142 -7.12 11.77 -2.00
CA GLU A 142 -8.18 12.76 -1.74
C GLU A 142 -9.58 12.11 -1.77
N GLU A 143 -9.84 11.17 -2.68
CA GLU A 143 -11.07 10.37 -2.67
C GLU A 143 -11.21 9.55 -1.38
N ASN A 144 -10.13 8.88 -0.94
CA ASN A 144 -10.10 8.17 0.33
C ASN A 144 -10.42 9.10 1.52
N ALA A 145 -9.79 10.27 1.58
CA ALA A 145 -10.02 11.25 2.64
C ALA A 145 -11.46 11.79 2.67
N CYS A 146 -12.21 11.67 1.57
CA CYS A 146 -13.62 12.02 1.47
C CYS A 146 -14.59 10.83 1.64
N GLY A 147 -14.09 9.62 1.95
CA GLY A 147 -14.92 8.42 2.10
C GLY A 147 -15.41 7.82 0.78
N GLY A 148 -14.73 8.11 -0.33
CA GLY A 148 -15.01 7.49 -1.63
C GLY A 148 -14.64 6.00 -1.66
N LYS A 149 -15.17 5.26 -2.65
CA LYS A 149 -14.80 3.86 -2.87
C LYS A 149 -13.36 3.78 -3.38
N ILE A 150 -12.48 3.14 -2.62
CA ILE A 150 -11.07 2.90 -2.96
C ILE A 150 -10.69 1.43 -2.82
N VAL A 151 -9.50 1.06 -3.29
CA VAL A 151 -8.90 -0.26 -3.02
C VAL A 151 -7.71 -0.08 -2.08
N THR A 152 -7.62 -0.91 -1.05
CA THR A 152 -6.47 -0.97 -0.15
C THR A 152 -5.21 -1.43 -0.88
N ALA A 153 -4.06 -0.77 -0.68
CA ALA A 153 -2.81 -1.16 -1.34
C ALA A 153 -1.54 -0.82 -0.54
N PRO A 154 -1.26 -1.50 0.61
CA PRO A 154 -2.08 -2.51 1.26
C PRO A 154 -3.08 -1.95 2.28
N THR A 155 -3.08 -0.64 2.56
CA THR A 155 -4.06 0.00 3.45
C THR A 155 -4.82 1.12 2.74
N CYS A 156 -5.86 1.67 3.37
CA CYS A 156 -6.53 2.87 2.89
C CYS A 156 -5.58 4.08 2.91
N GLY A 157 -4.65 4.15 3.88
CA GLY A 157 -3.67 5.24 4.00
C GLY A 157 -2.65 5.30 2.85
N SER A 158 -2.38 4.16 2.20
CA SER A 158 -1.44 4.03 1.09
C SER A 158 -2.09 3.69 -0.26
N CYS A 159 -3.43 3.79 -0.35
CA CYS A 159 -4.22 3.39 -1.51
C CYS A 159 -3.89 4.12 -2.81
N GLY A 160 -3.22 5.28 -2.76
CA GLY A 160 -2.93 6.09 -3.93
C GLY A 160 -1.69 5.64 -4.71
N VAL A 161 -0.77 4.89 -4.08
CA VAL A 161 0.52 4.54 -4.70
C VAL A 161 0.35 3.62 -5.91
N MET A 162 -0.29 2.47 -5.71
CA MET A 162 -0.49 1.45 -6.74
C MET A 162 -1.27 1.97 -7.96
N PRO A 163 -2.48 2.54 -7.81
CA PRO A 163 -3.22 3.05 -8.96
C PRO A 163 -2.48 4.17 -9.68
N ALA A 164 -1.76 5.06 -8.98
CA ALA A 164 -1.00 6.12 -9.63
C ALA A 164 0.08 5.57 -10.58
N VAL A 165 0.82 4.55 -10.13
CA VAL A 165 1.86 3.90 -10.95
C VAL A 165 1.24 3.17 -12.14
N LEU A 166 0.26 2.30 -11.90
CA LEU A 166 -0.33 1.48 -12.97
C LEU A 166 -1.12 2.30 -13.99
N TYR A 167 -1.90 3.29 -13.52
CA TYR A 167 -2.65 4.19 -14.40
C TYR A 167 -1.71 5.04 -15.24
N HIS A 168 -0.63 5.56 -14.64
CA HIS A 168 0.39 6.27 -15.39
C HIS A 168 1.04 5.40 -16.48
N LEU A 169 1.43 4.17 -16.15
CA LEU A 169 2.06 3.27 -17.11
C LEU A 169 1.09 2.85 -18.22
N LYS A 170 -0.18 2.57 -17.90
CA LYS A 170 -1.22 2.30 -18.90
C LYS A 170 -1.37 3.47 -19.87
N GLU A 171 -1.59 4.69 -19.37
CA GLU A 171 -1.85 5.86 -20.20
C GLU A 171 -0.62 6.32 -21.00
N SER A 172 0.59 6.17 -20.45
CA SER A 172 1.81 6.65 -21.10
C SER A 172 2.48 5.64 -22.03
N ARG A 173 2.23 4.34 -21.87
CA ARG A 173 2.89 3.26 -22.62
C ARG A 173 1.93 2.31 -23.33
N ASP A 174 0.62 2.53 -23.23
CA ASP A 174 -0.42 1.71 -23.87
C ASP A 174 -0.36 0.22 -23.48
N PHE A 175 -0.09 -0.06 -22.20
CA PHE A 175 -0.14 -1.43 -21.68
C PHE A 175 -1.58 -1.96 -21.68
N ARG A 176 -1.76 -3.19 -22.18
CA ARG A 176 -3.04 -3.91 -22.12
C ARG A 176 -3.42 -4.25 -20.68
N ASP A 177 -4.72 -4.28 -20.38
CA ASP A 177 -5.19 -4.58 -19.02
C ASP A 177 -4.72 -5.94 -18.52
N SER A 178 -4.65 -6.97 -19.38
CA SER A 178 -4.11 -8.28 -18.98
C SER A 178 -2.67 -8.23 -18.45
N ARG A 179 -1.86 -7.26 -18.87
CA ARG A 179 -0.51 -7.04 -18.32
C ARG A 179 -0.57 -6.31 -16.98
N ILE A 180 -1.51 -5.39 -16.81
CA ILE A 180 -1.77 -4.71 -15.54
C ILE A 180 -2.23 -5.72 -14.48
N LEU A 181 -3.13 -6.64 -14.83
CA LEU A 181 -3.60 -7.68 -13.90
C LEU A 181 -2.45 -8.58 -13.42
N ARG A 182 -1.54 -8.99 -14.31
CA ARG A 182 -0.34 -9.74 -13.93
C ARG A 182 0.56 -8.92 -13.00
N ALA A 183 0.70 -7.62 -13.26
CA ALA A 183 1.46 -6.72 -12.39
C ALA A 183 0.83 -6.61 -11.00
N LEU A 184 -0.49 -6.54 -10.91
CA LEU A 184 -1.26 -6.55 -9.66
C LEU A 184 -1.09 -7.87 -8.90
N ALA A 185 -1.10 -9.01 -9.59
CA ALA A 185 -0.83 -10.31 -8.97
C ALA A 185 0.55 -10.32 -8.30
N THR A 186 1.59 -9.88 -9.01
CA THR A 186 2.94 -9.74 -8.44
C THR A 186 2.99 -8.76 -7.28
N ALA A 187 2.36 -7.59 -7.40
CA ALA A 187 2.26 -6.64 -6.30
C ALA A 187 1.64 -7.28 -5.04
N GLY A 188 0.52 -7.98 -5.21
CA GLY A 188 -0.19 -8.66 -4.13
C GLY A 188 0.69 -9.71 -3.44
N LEU A 189 1.47 -10.47 -4.20
CA LEU A 189 2.40 -11.47 -3.67
C LEU A 189 3.48 -10.83 -2.75
N PHE A 190 4.10 -9.73 -3.18
CA PHE A 190 5.07 -9.01 -2.36
C PHE A 190 4.42 -8.41 -1.10
N GLY A 191 3.21 -7.86 -1.23
CA GLY A 191 2.43 -7.38 -0.08
C GLY A 191 2.09 -8.50 0.91
N ASN A 192 1.74 -9.68 0.42
CA ASN A 192 1.44 -10.85 1.24
C ASN A 192 2.69 -11.32 2.01
N VAL A 193 3.86 -11.39 1.37
CA VAL A 193 5.11 -11.74 2.07
C VAL A 193 5.40 -10.77 3.23
N VAL A 194 5.21 -9.47 3.01
CA VAL A 194 5.41 -8.48 4.09
C VAL A 194 4.40 -8.68 5.22
N ARG A 195 3.12 -8.89 4.88
CA ARG A 195 2.06 -9.13 5.86
C ARG A 195 2.27 -10.42 6.65
N THR A 196 2.78 -11.48 6.02
CA THR A 196 3.04 -12.78 6.67
C THR A 196 4.21 -12.73 7.63
N ASN A 197 5.29 -12.02 7.29
CA ASN A 197 6.53 -12.05 8.07
C ASN A 197 6.73 -10.83 8.98
N ALA A 198 5.93 -9.78 8.81
CA ALA A 198 5.99 -8.56 9.59
C ALA A 198 4.58 -8.06 9.91
N SER A 199 4.25 -6.83 9.53
CA SER A 199 2.92 -6.24 9.64
C SER A 199 2.75 -5.16 8.58
N VAL A 200 1.51 -4.88 8.22
CA VAL A 200 1.10 -3.73 7.39
C VAL A 200 0.32 -2.68 8.19
N SER A 201 0.29 -2.82 9.52
CA SER A 201 -0.43 -1.93 10.44
C SER A 201 0.44 -0.72 10.80
N GLY A 202 -0.07 0.49 10.53
CA GLY A 202 0.56 1.75 10.95
C GLY A 202 0.73 1.82 12.47
N ALA A 203 -0.21 1.24 13.22
CA ALA A 203 -0.16 1.13 14.68
C ALA A 203 0.93 0.20 15.21
N GLU A 204 1.43 -0.75 14.42
CA GLU A 204 2.45 -1.71 14.86
C GLU A 204 3.84 -1.33 14.37
N VAL A 205 3.98 -1.02 13.07
CA VAL A 205 5.28 -0.82 12.43
C VAL A 205 5.48 0.57 11.84
N GLY A 206 4.52 1.49 12.00
CA GLY A 206 4.58 2.82 11.40
C GLY A 206 4.26 2.81 9.90
N CYS A 207 4.40 3.98 9.27
CA CYS A 207 3.97 4.20 7.89
C CYS A 207 4.88 3.49 6.86
N GLN A 208 6.05 3.02 7.29
CA GLN A 208 6.87 2.08 6.52
C GLN A 208 6.10 0.78 6.17
N GLY A 209 5.23 0.29 7.07
CA GLY A 209 4.38 -0.88 6.84
C GLY A 209 3.20 -0.62 5.90
N GLU A 210 2.89 0.64 5.63
CA GLU A 210 1.77 1.05 4.79
C GLU A 210 2.26 1.61 3.46
N VAL A 211 2.82 2.82 3.48
CA VAL A 211 3.30 3.52 2.29
C VAL A 211 4.60 2.91 1.77
N GLY A 212 5.49 2.45 2.66
CA GLY A 212 6.72 1.75 2.25
C GLY A 212 6.42 0.44 1.53
N VAL A 213 5.49 -0.36 2.08
CA VAL A 213 5.01 -1.59 1.45
C VAL A 213 4.31 -1.31 0.13
N ALA A 214 3.44 -0.29 0.07
CA ALA A 214 2.81 0.14 -1.17
C ALA A 214 3.83 0.52 -2.26
N CYS A 215 4.90 1.22 -1.88
CA CYS A 215 6.00 1.58 -2.75
C CYS A 215 6.71 0.33 -3.30
N ALA A 216 7.04 -0.63 -2.43
CA ALA A 216 7.64 -1.90 -2.83
C ALA A 216 6.77 -2.71 -3.78
N MET A 217 5.48 -2.85 -3.45
CA MET A 217 4.48 -3.53 -4.28
C MET A 217 4.40 -2.88 -5.67
N ALA A 218 4.32 -1.54 -5.72
CA ALA A 218 4.20 -0.81 -6.98
C ALA A 218 5.51 -0.85 -7.81
N ALA A 219 6.67 -0.87 -7.15
CA ALA A 219 7.96 -1.02 -7.80
C ALA A 219 8.11 -2.41 -8.45
N ALA A 220 7.69 -3.47 -7.74
CA ALA A 220 7.64 -4.84 -8.27
C ALA A 220 6.70 -4.93 -9.48
N ALA A 221 5.50 -4.35 -9.37
CA ALA A 221 4.51 -4.32 -10.45
C ALA A 221 5.05 -3.60 -11.70
N ALA A 222 5.65 -2.42 -11.50
CA ALA A 222 6.27 -1.67 -12.58
C ALA A 222 7.40 -2.48 -13.24
N SER A 223 8.34 -3.03 -12.46
CA SER A 223 9.45 -3.86 -12.96
C SER A 223 8.94 -5.03 -13.81
N GLN A 224 7.88 -5.69 -13.36
CA GLN A 224 7.26 -6.75 -14.14
C GLN A 224 6.62 -6.28 -15.46
N LEU A 225 5.96 -5.12 -15.47
CA LEU A 225 5.40 -4.56 -16.70
C LEU A 225 6.48 -4.27 -17.75
N PHE A 226 7.64 -3.81 -17.30
CA PHE A 226 8.81 -3.56 -18.14
C PHE A 226 9.58 -4.83 -18.54
N GLY A 227 9.15 -6.01 -18.07
CA GLY A 227 9.78 -7.29 -18.42
C GLY A 227 11.05 -7.59 -17.63
N GLY A 228 11.18 -7.03 -16.42
CA GLY A 228 12.28 -7.34 -15.52
C GLY A 228 12.34 -8.84 -15.20
N THR A 229 13.56 -9.34 -15.00
CA THR A 229 13.79 -10.71 -14.49
C THR A 229 13.28 -10.84 -13.05
N PRO A 230 13.07 -12.06 -12.53
CA PRO A 230 12.70 -12.24 -11.11
C PRO A 230 13.61 -11.46 -10.15
N ALA A 231 14.93 -11.48 -10.40
CA ALA A 231 15.90 -10.70 -9.62
C ALA A 231 15.70 -9.18 -9.73
N GLN A 232 15.38 -8.64 -10.91
CA GLN A 232 15.11 -7.19 -11.07
C GLN A 232 13.77 -6.75 -10.48
N ILE A 233 12.78 -7.66 -10.44
CA ILE A 233 11.48 -7.40 -9.79
C ILE A 233 11.66 -7.35 -8.28
N GLU A 234 12.35 -8.33 -7.71
CA GLU A 234 12.68 -8.37 -6.29
C GLU A 234 13.52 -7.15 -5.88
N TYR A 235 14.54 -6.80 -6.68
CA TYR A 235 15.39 -5.65 -6.37
C TYR A 235 14.63 -4.31 -6.42
N ALA A 236 13.66 -4.17 -7.34
CA ALA A 236 12.79 -3.00 -7.36
C ALA A 236 11.96 -2.89 -6.09
N ALA A 237 11.40 -4.01 -5.64
CA ALA A 237 10.59 -4.07 -4.42
C ALA A 237 11.44 -3.74 -3.18
N GLU A 238 12.64 -4.29 -3.12
CA GLU A 238 13.64 -4.07 -2.08
C GLU A 238 13.93 -2.58 -1.89
N MET A 239 14.42 -1.89 -2.94
CA MET A 239 14.65 -0.44 -2.88
C MET A 239 13.39 0.37 -2.56
N GLY A 240 12.22 -0.14 -2.97
CA GLY A 240 10.93 0.46 -2.68
C GLY A 240 10.64 0.48 -1.18
N LEU A 241 10.96 -0.61 -0.46
CA LEU A 241 10.78 -0.71 0.98
C LEU A 241 11.94 -0.09 1.76
N GLU A 242 13.19 -0.32 1.33
CA GLU A 242 14.42 0.13 1.99
C GLU A 242 14.39 1.66 2.20
N HIS A 243 14.00 2.41 1.17
CA HIS A 243 13.93 3.87 1.23
C HIS A 243 12.79 4.43 2.10
N HIS A 244 12.03 3.58 2.77
CA HIS A 244 10.98 3.97 3.72
C HIS A 244 11.23 3.44 5.13
N LEU A 245 12.32 2.71 5.39
CA LEU A 245 12.64 2.20 6.72
C LEU A 245 12.73 3.33 7.76
N GLY A 246 12.09 3.12 8.91
CA GLY A 246 11.99 4.08 10.01
C GLY A 246 10.88 5.12 9.86
N LEU A 247 10.07 5.07 8.81
CA LEU A 247 8.99 6.04 8.60
C LEU A 247 7.85 5.86 9.62
N THR A 248 7.66 6.88 10.46
CA THR A 248 6.64 6.94 11.52
C THR A 248 5.22 7.17 10.97
N CYS A 249 4.18 6.80 11.73
CA CYS A 249 2.78 7.03 11.35
C CYS A 249 2.10 7.98 12.35
N ASP A 250 2.37 9.27 12.25
CA ASP A 250 1.83 10.28 13.17
C ASP A 250 1.10 11.38 12.37
N PRO A 251 -0.14 11.11 11.93
CA PRO A 251 -0.92 12.03 11.11
C PRO A 251 -1.49 13.21 11.91
N VAL A 252 -1.57 14.38 11.29
CA VAL A 252 -2.13 15.59 11.91
C VAL A 252 -3.60 15.35 12.27
N CYS A 253 -3.93 15.55 13.55
CA CYS A 253 -5.27 15.34 14.12
C CYS A 253 -5.84 13.92 13.91
N GLY A 254 -5.00 12.90 13.70
CA GLY A 254 -5.48 11.54 13.43
C GLY A 254 -6.10 11.34 12.05
N LEU A 255 -6.02 12.34 11.17
CA LEU A 255 -6.67 12.30 9.86
C LEU A 255 -5.74 11.75 8.79
N VAL A 256 -6.26 10.89 7.92
CA VAL A 256 -5.55 10.33 6.75
C VAL A 256 -5.42 11.40 5.63
N GLN A 257 -4.79 12.52 5.96
CA GLN A 257 -4.63 13.69 5.10
C GLN A 257 -3.18 14.18 5.11
N ILE A 258 -2.69 14.70 6.24
CA ILE A 258 -1.30 15.17 6.40
C ILE A 258 -0.57 14.22 7.35
N PRO A 259 0.59 13.66 6.97
CA PRO A 259 1.30 13.75 5.67
C PRO A 259 0.87 12.66 4.66
N CYS A 260 -0.21 11.91 4.91
CA CYS A 260 -0.60 10.72 4.15
C CYS A 260 -0.74 10.97 2.63
N ILE A 261 -1.41 12.06 2.24
CA ILE A 261 -1.70 12.38 0.84
C ILE A 261 -0.40 12.61 0.04
N GLU A 262 0.52 13.42 0.57
CA GLU A 262 1.79 13.68 -0.12
C GLU A 262 2.72 12.46 -0.12
N ARG A 263 2.71 11.66 0.96
CA ARG A 263 3.48 10.42 1.05
C ARG A 263 3.13 9.45 -0.08
N ASN A 264 1.85 9.33 -0.45
CA ASN A 264 1.42 8.51 -1.60
C ASN A 264 2.06 9.00 -2.91
N ALA A 265 2.06 10.30 -3.16
CA ALA A 265 2.64 10.89 -4.37
C ALA A 265 4.15 10.65 -4.48
N PHE A 266 4.89 10.84 -3.38
CA PHE A 266 6.33 10.60 -3.34
C PHE A 266 6.67 9.11 -3.45
N ALA A 267 5.92 8.24 -2.79
CA ALA A 267 6.09 6.79 -2.89
C ALA A 267 5.83 6.29 -4.32
N ALA A 268 4.79 6.78 -5.00
CA ALA A 268 4.51 6.41 -6.40
C ALA A 268 5.67 6.79 -7.34
N ALA A 269 6.23 8.00 -7.18
CA ALA A 269 7.40 8.40 -7.95
C ALA A 269 8.64 7.57 -7.60
N ARG A 270 8.85 7.26 -6.31
CA ARG A 270 9.97 6.43 -5.85
C ARG A 270 9.88 5.00 -6.40
N ALA A 271 8.67 4.43 -6.49
CA ALA A 271 8.44 3.12 -7.09
C ALA A 271 8.87 3.07 -8.57
N LEU A 272 8.58 4.13 -9.34
CA LEU A 272 9.02 4.25 -10.73
C LEU A 272 10.53 4.47 -10.85
N ASP A 273 11.12 5.24 -9.93
CA ASP A 273 12.58 5.43 -9.86
C ASP A 273 13.27 4.08 -9.54
N ALA A 274 12.76 3.29 -8.58
CA ALA A 274 13.25 1.95 -8.25
C ALA A 274 13.15 0.98 -9.43
N ASN A 275 12.01 0.95 -10.12
CA ASN A 275 11.84 0.19 -11.37
C ASN A 275 12.85 0.61 -12.44
N THR A 276 13.10 1.91 -12.61
CA THR A 276 14.05 2.39 -13.62
C THR A 276 15.47 1.94 -13.27
N PHE A 277 15.84 2.06 -11.99
CA PHE A 277 17.16 1.67 -11.50
C PHE A 277 17.40 0.17 -11.65
N SER A 278 16.44 -0.67 -11.22
CA SER A 278 16.60 -2.13 -11.27
C SER A 278 16.63 -2.65 -12.72
N ASN A 279 15.85 -2.07 -13.63
CA ASN A 279 15.87 -2.45 -15.05
C ASN A 279 17.22 -2.16 -15.74
N PHE A 280 18.00 -1.21 -15.24
CA PHE A 280 19.34 -0.90 -15.77
C PHE A 280 20.45 -1.74 -15.11
N SER A 281 20.14 -2.49 -14.06
CA SER A 281 21.07 -3.41 -13.40
C SER A 281 20.88 -4.85 -13.90
N ASP A 282 21.71 -5.78 -13.40
CA ASP A 282 21.54 -7.21 -13.61
C ASP A 282 20.66 -7.88 -12.52
N GLY A 283 20.02 -7.07 -11.68
CA GLY A 283 19.18 -7.52 -10.57
C GLY A 283 19.95 -8.05 -9.36
N LYS A 284 21.29 -8.09 -9.38
CA LYS A 284 22.08 -8.55 -8.24
C LYS A 284 22.34 -7.41 -7.26
N HIS A 285 22.10 -7.68 -6.00
CA HIS A 285 22.39 -6.78 -4.89
C HIS A 285 22.68 -7.58 -3.62
N ARG A 286 23.05 -6.90 -2.53
CA ARG A 286 23.55 -7.55 -1.31
C ARG A 286 22.49 -7.76 -0.24
N VAL A 287 21.43 -6.97 -0.24
CA VAL A 287 20.45 -6.91 0.83
C VAL A 287 19.13 -7.39 0.26
N SER A 288 18.71 -8.62 0.58
CA SER A 288 17.47 -9.16 -0.01
C SER A 288 16.22 -8.45 0.52
N PHE A 289 15.13 -8.48 -0.26
CA PHE A 289 13.81 -8.00 0.14
C PHE A 289 13.39 -8.58 1.49
N ASP A 290 13.57 -9.89 1.69
CA ASP A 290 13.24 -10.54 2.96
C ASP A 290 14.05 -9.98 4.14
N GLN A 291 15.31 -9.56 3.94
CA GLN A 291 16.11 -8.89 4.97
C GLN A 291 15.56 -7.50 5.28
N VAL A 292 15.14 -6.75 4.25
CA VAL A 292 14.50 -5.44 4.44
C VAL A 292 13.17 -5.57 5.20
N VAL A 293 12.37 -6.61 4.92
CA VAL A 293 11.14 -6.91 5.67
C VAL A 293 11.45 -7.18 7.14
N GLU A 294 12.47 -7.97 7.44
CA GLU A 294 12.88 -8.23 8.83
C GLU A 294 13.38 -6.95 9.53
N VAL A 295 14.16 -6.12 8.85
CA VAL A 295 14.60 -4.82 9.38
C VAL A 295 13.40 -3.90 9.62
N MET A 296 12.42 -3.86 8.73
CA MET A 296 11.18 -3.11 8.91
C MET A 296 10.46 -3.57 10.19
N ARG A 297 10.32 -4.89 10.39
CA ARG A 297 9.70 -5.48 11.58
C ARG A 297 10.43 -5.07 12.87
N GLN A 298 11.76 -5.19 12.89
CA GLN A 298 12.58 -4.80 14.04
C GLN A 298 12.47 -3.30 14.32
N THR A 299 12.63 -2.46 13.29
CA THR A 299 12.49 -1.01 13.40
C THR A 299 11.11 -0.62 13.91
N GLY A 300 10.06 -1.30 13.45
CA GLY A 300 8.69 -1.09 13.93
C GLY A 300 8.50 -1.42 15.41
N ASN A 301 9.13 -2.48 15.91
CA ASN A 301 9.12 -2.80 17.34
C ASN A 301 9.87 -1.76 18.18
N ASP A 302 10.97 -1.22 17.65
CA ASP A 302 11.80 -0.23 18.32
C ASP A 302 11.19 1.18 18.29
N LEU A 303 10.25 1.45 17.37
CA LEU A 303 9.53 2.72 17.31
C LEU A 303 8.71 2.94 18.59
N PRO A 304 8.92 4.04 19.32
CA PRO A 304 8.08 4.39 20.47
C PRO A 304 6.61 4.52 20.06
N SER A 305 5.69 4.09 20.93
CA SER A 305 4.25 4.08 20.67
C SER A 305 3.70 5.44 20.21
N LEU A 306 4.23 6.53 20.77
CA LEU A 306 3.82 7.90 20.44
C LEU A 306 4.16 8.35 19.01
N TYR A 307 5.01 7.62 18.29
CA TYR A 307 5.34 7.89 16.88
C TYR A 307 4.68 6.87 15.92
N LYS A 308 3.79 6.03 16.45
CA LYS A 308 2.86 5.20 15.67
C LYS A 308 1.52 5.93 15.59
N GLU A 309 0.48 5.22 15.20
CA GLU A 309 -0.86 5.73 14.87
C GLU A 309 -1.68 6.28 16.06
N THR A 310 -1.04 6.94 17.03
CA THR A 310 -1.71 7.56 18.19
C THR A 310 -2.00 9.04 17.98
N SER A 311 -1.28 9.72 17.07
CA SER A 311 -1.37 11.19 16.86
C SER A 311 -0.96 12.02 18.09
N GLU A 312 -0.20 11.44 19.02
CA GLU A 312 0.26 12.09 20.24
C GLU A 312 1.69 12.63 20.13
N GLY A 313 2.37 12.38 19.00
CA GLY A 313 3.79 12.65 18.78
C GLY A 313 4.07 13.56 17.59
N GLY A 314 5.28 13.46 17.07
CA GLY A 314 5.72 13.98 15.76
C GLY A 314 5.09 15.29 15.25
N LEU A 315 4.49 15.22 14.06
CA LEU A 315 3.82 16.34 13.40
C LEU A 315 2.50 16.67 14.09
N ALA A 316 1.79 15.67 14.62
CA ALA A 316 0.47 15.85 15.20
C ALA A 316 0.51 16.74 16.45
N LYS A 317 1.51 16.56 17.30
CA LYS A 317 1.70 17.32 18.55
C LYS A 317 1.89 18.83 18.35
N ASN A 318 2.40 19.24 17.19
CA ASN A 318 2.75 20.64 16.92
C ASN A 318 1.70 21.39 16.07
N MET A 319 0.57 20.74 15.75
CA MET A 319 -0.49 21.29 14.89
C MET A 319 -1.84 21.18 15.60
N GLU A 320 -2.34 22.30 16.14
CA GLU A 320 -3.71 22.39 16.68
C GLU A 320 -4.72 22.67 15.56
N GLN A 321 -5.94 22.09 15.66
CA GLN A 321 -7.06 22.49 14.82
C GLN A 321 -7.37 23.98 15.10
N LYS A 322 -7.31 24.82 14.06
CA LYS A 322 -7.69 26.22 14.14
C LYS A 322 -9.18 26.42 13.96
#